data_AF-A0A939X0A1-F1
#
_entry.id   AF-A0A939X0A1-F1
#
_cell.length_a   1.000
_cell.length_b   1.000
_cell.length_c   1.000
_cell.angle_alpha   90.00
_cell.angle_beta   90.00
_cell.angle_gamma   90.00
#
_symmetry.space_group_name_H-M   'P 1'
#
loop_
_entity.id
_entity.type
_entity.pdbx_description
1 polymer ?
#
loop_
_entity_poly.entity_id
_entity_poly.type
_entity_poly.pdbx_seq_one_letter_code
_entity_poly.pdbx_strand_id
1 'polypeptide(L)'
;IGLQFTDSKGRQKTETLVQLSSTIEEVISAEEERRSALLARFLMAGSVFSSSNYGDLLLLEDGTFSWTSYQRLVPSVIPSQSGDRGRISFDSFVSASIASAYDGVVTFTFDRNNKPVRFLYKLESNGIRLEETTAATIKDNVVTSRGTNAIVLFFGNE
;
A
#
# COMPACT_ATOMS: atom_id res chain seq x y z
N ILE A 1 -6.43 -33.23 -7.93
CA ILE A 1 -7.37 -34.30 -7.53
C ILE A 1 -8.78 -33.76 -7.73
N GLY A 2 -9.67 -34.50 -8.39
CA GLY A 2 -11.06 -34.08 -8.63
C GLY A 2 -12.01 -34.83 -7.72
N LEU A 3 -12.89 -34.12 -7.01
CA LEU A 3 -13.99 -34.71 -6.27
C LEU A 3 -15.24 -34.70 -7.16
N GLN A 4 -15.78 -35.88 -7.44
CA GLN A 4 -17.04 -36.02 -8.15
C GLN A 4 -18.14 -36.38 -7.16
N PHE A 5 -19.22 -35.60 -7.12
CA PHE A 5 -20.34 -35.83 -6.21
C PHE A 5 -21.66 -35.39 -6.85
N THR A 6 -22.76 -35.93 -6.33
CA THR A 6 -24.11 -35.56 -6.75
C THR A 6 -24.66 -34.49 -5.80
N ASP A 7 -25.11 -33.35 -6.32
CA ASP A 7 -25.73 -32.31 -5.49
C ASP A 7 -27.12 -32.72 -4.97
N SER A 8 -27.70 -31.93 -4.08
CA SER A 8 -29.02 -32.17 -3.50
C SER A 8 -30.18 -32.19 -4.51
N LYS A 9 -29.93 -31.83 -5.78
CA LYS A 9 -30.89 -31.87 -6.88
C LYS A 9 -30.59 -33.01 -7.87
N GLY A 10 -29.72 -33.96 -7.52
CA GLY A 10 -29.37 -35.10 -8.37
C GLY A 10 -28.38 -34.79 -9.49
N ARG A 11 -27.77 -33.60 -9.52
CA ARG A 11 -26.85 -33.21 -10.59
C ARG A 11 -25.42 -33.59 -10.23
N GLN A 12 -24.74 -34.27 -11.15
CA GLN A 12 -23.31 -34.56 -11.03
C GLN A 12 -22.49 -33.27 -11.09
N LYS A 13 -21.64 -33.05 -10.09
CA LYS A 13 -20.68 -31.97 -10.00
C LYS A 13 -19.28 -32.53 -9.88
N THR A 14 -18.33 -31.81 -10.49
CA THR A 14 -16.89 -32.06 -10.33
C THR A 14 -16.27 -30.82 -9.73
N GLU A 15 -15.63 -30.97 -8.57
CA GLU A 15 -14.83 -29.92 -7.97
C GLU A 15 -13.35 -30.24 -8.13
N THR A 16 -12.60 -29.25 -8.61
CA THR A 16 -11.15 -29.38 -8.75
C THR A 16 -10.51 -28.88 -7.47
N LEU A 17 -9.85 -29.78 -6.74
CA LEU A 17 -9.04 -29.39 -5.60
C LEU A 17 -7.66 -28.98 -6.10
N VAL A 18 -7.28 -27.75 -5.75
CA VAL A 18 -5.92 -27.23 -5.95
C VAL A 18 -5.18 -27.43 -4.65
N GLN A 19 -4.10 -28.21 -4.69
CA GLN A 19 -3.19 -28.31 -3.57
C GLN A 19 -2.32 -27.06 -3.54
N LEU A 20 -2.36 -26.32 -2.42
CA LEU A 20 -1.45 -25.21 -2.20
C LEU A 20 -0.05 -25.77 -1.91
N SER A 21 0.98 -25.08 -2.39
CA SER A 21 2.38 -25.45 -2.16
C SER A 21 2.85 -25.18 -0.73
N SER A 22 2.03 -24.50 0.07
CA SER A 22 2.32 -24.02 1.42
C SER A 22 1.06 -24.10 2.27
N THR A 23 1.22 -24.18 3.58
CA THR A 23 0.09 -24.09 4.53
C THR A 23 -0.42 -22.65 4.61
N ILE A 24 -1.62 -22.47 5.16
CA ILE A 24 -2.19 -21.13 5.36
C ILE A 24 -1.33 -20.35 6.37
N GLU A 25 -0.84 -21.03 7.41
CA GLU A 25 0.00 -20.47 8.46
C GLU A 25 1.33 -19.98 7.89
N GLU A 26 1.97 -20.76 7.01
CA GLU A 26 3.20 -20.36 6.32
C GLU A 26 2.99 -19.10 5.47
N VAL A 27 1.86 -19.00 4.76
CA VAL A 27 1.52 -17.83 3.94
C VAL A 27 1.31 -16.59 4.82
N ILE A 28 0.63 -16.73 5.95
CA ILE A 28 0.40 -15.63 6.90
C ILE A 28 1.73 -15.14 7.47
N SER A 29 2.56 -16.04 8.01
CA SER A 29 3.84 -15.67 8.61
C SER A 29 4.79 -15.02 7.61
N ALA A 30 4.87 -15.55 6.38
CA ALA A 30 5.69 -14.94 5.32
C ALA A 30 5.22 -13.52 4.95
N GLU A 31 3.90 -13.29 4.93
CA GLU A 31 3.34 -11.96 4.65
C GLU A 31 3.55 -10.98 5.81
N GLU A 32 3.46 -11.43 7.05
CA GLU A 32 3.76 -10.64 8.25
C GLU A 32 5.25 -10.23 8.30
N GLU A 33 6.16 -11.17 8.01
CA GLU A 33 7.60 -10.88 7.88
C GLU A 33 7.86 -9.89 6.75
N ARG A 34 7.23 -10.08 5.58
CA ARG A 34 7.37 -9.17 4.44
C ARG A 34 6.94 -7.74 4.81
N ARG A 35 5.78 -7.58 5.46
CA ARG A 35 5.28 -6.26 5.90
C ARG A 35 6.20 -5.62 6.93
N SER A 36 6.70 -6.40 7.88
CA SER A 36 7.63 -5.93 8.91
C SER A 36 8.95 -5.46 8.29
N ALA A 37 9.49 -6.20 7.33
CA ALA A 37 10.70 -5.82 6.60
C ALA A 37 10.51 -4.55 5.77
N LEU A 38 9.34 -4.38 5.14
CA LEU A 38 9.02 -3.15 4.39
C LEU A 38 8.88 -1.93 5.30
N LEU A 39 8.20 -2.08 6.45
CA LEU A 39 8.11 -1.01 7.44
C LEU A 39 9.50 -0.60 7.92
N ALA A 40 10.34 -1.56 8.30
CA ALA A 40 11.71 -1.28 8.73
C ALA A 40 12.51 -0.56 7.63
N ARG A 41 12.41 -1.00 6.38
CA ARG A 41 13.08 -0.35 5.24
C ARG A 41 12.58 1.07 4.99
N PHE A 42 11.28 1.30 5.11
CA PHE A 42 10.68 2.62 4.93
C PHE A 42 11.13 3.59 6.02
N LEU A 43 11.17 3.14 7.28
CA LEU A 43 11.65 3.93 8.42
C LEU A 43 13.16 4.19 8.39
N MET A 44 13.97 3.28 7.83
CA MET A 44 15.41 3.50 7.63
C MET A 44 15.72 4.66 6.68
N ALA A 45 14.77 5.04 5.80
CA ALA A 45 14.96 6.20 4.93
C ALA A 45 14.87 7.54 5.69
N GLY A 46 14.24 7.53 6.86
CA GLY A 46 14.01 8.70 7.71
C GLY A 46 12.74 8.53 8.55
N SER A 47 12.64 9.31 9.63
CA SER A 47 11.43 9.41 10.45
C SER A 47 10.75 10.78 10.31
N VAL A 48 11.46 11.81 9.88
CA VAL A 48 10.93 13.16 9.66
C VAL A 48 11.24 13.57 8.24
N PHE A 49 10.18 13.93 7.51
CA PHE A 49 10.28 14.38 6.14
C PHE A 49 9.49 15.67 5.95
N SER A 50 10.01 16.60 5.15
CA SER A 50 9.34 17.87 4.87
C SER A 50 9.22 18.14 3.37
N SER A 51 8.13 18.81 3.00
CA SER A 51 7.85 19.27 1.66
C SER A 51 7.22 20.65 1.68
N SER A 52 7.82 21.61 0.97
CA SER A 52 7.28 22.97 0.83
C SER A 52 5.86 23.01 0.25
N ASN A 53 5.47 21.99 -0.52
CA ASN A 53 4.15 21.90 -1.15
C ASN A 53 3.19 20.95 -0.44
N TYR A 54 3.71 19.96 0.28
CA TYR A 54 2.92 18.85 0.82
C TYR A 54 3.00 18.69 2.33
N GLY A 55 3.70 19.59 3.01
CA GLY A 55 3.77 19.67 4.47
C GLY A 55 4.79 18.72 5.08
N ASP A 56 4.60 18.41 6.35
CA ASP A 56 5.56 17.66 7.16
C ASP A 56 4.99 16.29 7.52
N LEU A 57 5.80 15.26 7.33
CA LEU A 57 5.46 13.86 7.58
C LEU A 57 6.41 13.29 8.63
N LEU A 58 5.86 12.98 9.79
CA LEU A 58 6.52 12.24 10.87
C LEU A 58 6.04 10.78 10.83
N LEU A 59 6.98 9.84 10.80
CA LEU A 59 6.76 8.41 10.91
C LEU A 59 7.32 7.90 12.23
N LEU A 60 6.56 7.05 12.91
CA LEU A 60 6.95 6.42 14.16
C LEU A 60 7.23 4.93 13.95
N GLU A 61 8.05 4.36 14.83
CA GLU A 61 8.53 2.97 14.72
C GLU A 61 7.40 1.92 14.70
N ASP A 62 6.27 2.23 15.35
CA ASP A 62 5.09 1.36 15.39
C ASP A 62 4.22 1.42 14.12
N GLY A 63 4.67 2.15 13.10
CA GLY A 63 3.97 2.38 11.85
C GLY A 63 2.86 3.43 11.93
N THR A 64 2.75 4.18 13.04
CA THR A 64 1.89 5.36 13.07
C THR A 64 2.58 6.56 12.41
N PHE A 65 1.78 7.51 11.95
CA PHE A 65 2.29 8.74 11.33
C PHE A 65 1.54 9.97 11.85
N SER A 66 2.19 11.12 11.70
CA SER A 66 1.56 12.44 11.70
C SER A 66 1.92 13.15 10.40
N TRP A 67 0.92 13.63 9.66
CA TRP A 67 1.10 14.41 8.44
C TRP A 67 0.36 15.73 8.60
N THR A 68 1.08 16.85 8.59
CA THR A 68 0.51 18.20 8.71
C THR A 68 0.65 18.96 7.39
N SER A 69 -0.06 20.08 7.24
CA SER A 69 0.09 21.00 6.10
C SER A 69 -0.14 20.37 4.70
N TYR A 70 -0.91 19.27 4.62
CA TYR A 70 -1.20 18.55 3.37
C TYR A 70 -2.42 19.10 2.60
N GLN A 71 -2.89 20.32 2.88
CA GLN A 71 -4.19 20.81 2.38
C GLN A 71 -4.28 20.86 0.85
N ARG A 72 -3.15 20.93 0.12
CA ARG A 72 -3.13 20.85 -1.35
C ARG A 72 -3.62 19.52 -1.91
N LEU A 73 -3.60 18.45 -1.10
CA LEU A 73 -4.02 17.11 -1.48
C LEU A 73 -5.50 16.85 -1.20
N VAL A 74 -6.18 17.78 -0.51
CA VAL A 74 -7.58 17.63 -0.10
C VAL A 74 -8.50 18.32 -1.11
N PRO A 75 -9.63 17.71 -1.53
CA PRO A 75 -10.08 16.35 -1.21
C PRO A 75 -9.64 15.30 -2.24
N SER A 76 -8.87 15.68 -3.26
CA SER A 76 -8.64 14.88 -4.47
C SER A 76 -7.86 13.60 -4.20
N VAL A 77 -6.86 13.66 -3.34
CA VAL A 77 -6.00 12.51 -2.96
C VAL A 77 -6.33 12.07 -1.53
N ILE A 78 -6.32 13.01 -0.60
CA ILE A 78 -6.66 12.76 0.80
C ILE A 78 -8.11 13.21 1.03
N PRO A 79 -9.01 12.34 1.53
CA PRO A 79 -10.38 12.74 1.82
C PRO A 79 -10.47 13.92 2.79
N SER A 80 -11.53 14.72 2.65
CA SER A 80 -11.82 15.77 3.64
C SER A 80 -11.99 15.18 5.04
N GLN A 81 -11.61 15.97 6.05
CA GLN A 81 -11.76 15.64 7.48
C GLN A 81 -10.98 14.40 7.94
N SER A 82 -9.93 14.00 7.21
CA SER A 82 -9.04 12.89 7.58
C SER A 82 -8.28 13.12 8.89
N GLY A 83 -8.03 14.38 9.27
CA GLY A 83 -7.16 14.70 10.40
C GLY A 83 -5.70 14.38 10.08
N ASP A 84 -4.82 14.54 11.06
CA ASP A 84 -3.38 14.61 10.78
C ASP A 84 -2.62 13.36 11.21
N ARG A 85 -3.30 12.34 11.74
CA ARG A 85 -2.68 11.13 12.28
C ARG A 85 -3.28 9.89 11.68
N GLY A 86 -2.52 8.81 11.69
CA GLY A 86 -2.99 7.52 11.20
C GLY A 86 -1.92 6.44 11.29
N ARG A 87 -2.10 5.40 10.48
CA ARG A 87 -1.19 4.26 10.37
C ARG A 87 -0.85 3.97 8.91
N ILE A 88 0.41 3.59 8.67
CA ILE A 88 0.85 3.08 7.37
C ILE A 88 0.77 1.56 7.31
N SER A 89 0.52 1.02 6.12
CA SER A 89 0.58 -0.41 5.84
C SER A 89 1.11 -0.70 4.43
N PHE A 90 1.56 -1.94 4.23
CA PHE A 90 2.11 -2.42 2.96
C PHE A 90 1.25 -3.58 2.43
N ASP A 91 -0.05 -3.31 2.26
CA ASP A 91 -1.08 -4.28 1.85
C ASP A 91 -1.17 -4.50 0.32
N SER A 92 -0.42 -3.72 -0.45
CA SER A 92 -0.50 -3.64 -1.90
C SER A 92 0.86 -3.90 -2.56
N PHE A 93 0.83 -4.36 -3.80
CA PHE A 93 2.01 -4.78 -4.56
C PHE A 93 2.18 -3.95 -5.82
N VAL A 94 3.42 -3.94 -6.34
CA VAL A 94 3.77 -3.32 -7.61
C VAL A 94 3.99 -4.44 -8.62
N SER A 95 3.35 -4.34 -9.79
CA SER A 95 3.59 -5.32 -10.86
C SER A 95 4.98 -5.15 -11.48
N ALA A 96 5.49 -6.21 -12.11
CA ALA A 96 6.81 -6.20 -12.73
C ALA A 96 6.99 -5.11 -13.81
N SER A 97 5.91 -4.67 -14.46
CA SER A 97 5.95 -3.62 -15.49
C SER A 97 6.34 -2.24 -14.95
N ILE A 98 6.12 -1.98 -13.67
CA ILE A 98 6.41 -0.68 -13.02
C ILE A 98 7.37 -0.79 -11.83
N ALA A 99 7.81 -2.01 -11.48
CA ALA A 99 8.73 -2.27 -10.37
C ALA A 99 10.14 -1.67 -10.57
N SER A 100 10.55 -1.33 -11.80
CA SER A 100 11.82 -0.61 -12.03
C SER A 100 11.78 0.84 -11.55
N ALA A 101 10.60 1.45 -11.48
CA ALA A 101 10.42 2.85 -11.13
C ALA A 101 10.07 3.07 -9.65
N TYR A 102 9.53 2.06 -8.97
CA TYR A 102 9.03 2.16 -7.58
C TYR A 102 9.48 0.97 -6.75
N ASP A 103 9.75 1.23 -5.47
CA ASP A 103 10.15 0.19 -4.51
C ASP A 103 8.95 -0.54 -3.93
N GLY A 104 7.76 0.07 -3.93
CA GLY A 104 6.56 -0.56 -3.40
C GLY A 104 5.32 0.35 -3.42
N VAL A 105 4.28 -0.07 -2.70
CA VAL A 105 3.08 0.72 -2.40
C VAL A 105 2.98 0.87 -0.89
N VAL A 106 2.75 2.10 -0.43
CA VAL A 106 2.44 2.41 0.96
C VAL A 106 1.00 2.92 1.04
N THR A 107 0.26 2.43 2.03
CA THR A 107 -1.12 2.80 2.27
C THR A 107 -1.19 3.59 3.56
N PHE A 108 -1.69 4.82 3.50
CA PHE A 108 -2.00 5.67 4.65
C PHE A 108 -3.48 5.54 4.98
N THR A 109 -3.78 5.19 6.22
CA THR A 109 -5.15 5.21 6.76
C THR A 109 -5.20 6.22 7.89
N PHE A 110 -5.99 7.27 7.73
CA PHE A 110 -6.10 8.35 8.69
C PHE A 110 -7.13 8.03 9.77
N ASP A 111 -6.86 8.41 11.03
CA ASP A 111 -7.68 8.02 12.19
C ASP A 111 -9.13 8.54 12.11
N ARG A 112 -9.33 9.72 11.51
CA ARG A 112 -10.68 10.30 11.36
C ARG A 112 -11.37 9.89 10.06
N ASN A 113 -10.64 9.25 9.13
CA ASN A 113 -11.20 8.77 7.88
C ASN A 113 -10.48 7.49 7.43
N ASN A 114 -11.12 6.34 7.70
CA ASN A 114 -10.57 5.01 7.43
C ASN A 114 -10.49 4.64 5.94
N LYS A 115 -10.75 5.57 5.01
CA LYS A 115 -10.56 5.31 3.58
C LYS A 115 -9.05 5.26 3.28
N PRO A 116 -8.54 4.15 2.74
CA PRO A 116 -7.12 4.01 2.46
C PRO A 116 -6.69 4.96 1.35
N VAL A 117 -5.59 5.69 1.59
CA VAL A 117 -4.90 6.53 0.61
C VAL A 117 -3.60 5.85 0.22
N ARG A 118 -3.49 5.44 -1.04
CA ARG A 118 -2.35 4.64 -1.53
C ARG A 118 -1.40 5.49 -2.36
N PHE A 119 -0.12 5.26 -2.15
CA PHE A 119 0.95 5.85 -2.95
C PHE A 119 1.92 4.76 -3.41
N LEU A 120 2.27 4.80 -4.68
CA LEU A 120 3.52 4.19 -5.15
C LEU A 120 4.67 4.98 -4.52
N TYR A 121 5.64 4.30 -3.90
CA TYR A 121 6.79 4.98 -3.29
C TYR A 121 8.11 4.58 -3.94
N LYS A 122 9.05 5.53 -3.92
CA LYS A 122 10.47 5.29 -4.17
C LYS A 122 11.27 5.92 -3.04
N LEU A 123 12.17 5.14 -2.46
CA LEU A 123 13.14 5.64 -1.49
C LEU A 123 14.31 6.24 -2.27
N GLU A 124 14.63 7.48 -1.96
CA GLU A 124 15.73 8.22 -2.58
C GLU A 124 16.76 8.57 -1.51
N SER A 125 17.99 8.88 -1.92
CA SER A 125 19.09 9.12 -0.98
C SER A 125 18.86 10.31 -0.04
N ASN A 126 17.98 11.23 -0.41
CA ASN A 126 17.67 12.47 0.30
C ASN A 126 16.20 12.55 0.74
N GLY A 127 15.44 11.46 0.69
CA GLY A 127 14.05 11.45 1.13
C GLY A 127 13.18 10.43 0.41
N ILE A 128 11.90 10.76 0.28
CA ILE A 128 10.89 9.88 -0.31
C ILE A 128 10.15 10.56 -1.45
N ARG A 129 9.95 9.81 -2.53
CA ARG A 129 9.06 10.18 -3.62
C ARG A 129 7.80 9.33 -3.53
N LEU A 130 6.65 9.99 -3.48
CA LEU A 130 5.33 9.35 -3.46
C LEU A 130 4.56 9.72 -4.73
N GLU A 131 3.88 8.78 -5.34
CA GLU A 131 2.96 9.01 -6.45
C GLU A 131 1.59 8.46 -6.11
N GLU A 132 0.59 9.33 -6.17
CA GLU A 132 -0.79 8.95 -5.81
C GLU A 132 -1.38 7.95 -6.82
N THR A 133 -2.27 7.07 -6.35
CA THR A 133 -2.80 5.96 -7.17
C THR A 133 -4.28 6.08 -7.52
N THR A 134 -4.89 7.27 -7.42
CA THR A 134 -6.33 7.51 -7.65
C THR A 134 -6.76 7.14 -9.06
N ALA A 135 -5.90 7.41 -10.06
CA ALA A 135 -6.12 7.05 -11.46
C ALA A 135 -5.32 5.81 -11.91
N ALA A 136 -4.70 5.08 -10.99
CA ALA A 136 -3.93 3.88 -11.30
C ALA A 136 -4.85 2.68 -11.56
N THR A 137 -4.39 1.70 -12.34
CA THR A 137 -5.11 0.43 -12.49
C THR A 137 -4.66 -0.54 -11.41
N ILE A 138 -5.57 -0.90 -10.50
CA ILE A 138 -5.32 -1.83 -9.41
C ILE A 138 -6.15 -3.10 -9.63
N LYS A 139 -5.49 -4.25 -9.63
CA LYS A 139 -6.11 -5.57 -9.75
C LYS A 139 -5.57 -6.47 -8.63
N ASP A 140 -6.46 -7.04 -7.82
CA ASP A 140 -6.10 -7.97 -6.73
C ASP A 140 -5.00 -7.39 -5.79
N ASN A 141 -5.13 -6.11 -5.42
CA ASN A 141 -4.15 -5.33 -4.65
C ASN A 141 -2.79 -5.11 -5.33
N VAL A 142 -2.67 -5.42 -6.63
CA VAL A 142 -1.49 -5.13 -7.44
C VAL A 142 -1.73 -3.89 -8.28
N VAL A 143 -0.86 -2.89 -8.14
CA VAL A 143 -0.80 -1.75 -9.05
C VAL A 143 -0.14 -2.20 -10.35
N THR A 144 -0.96 -2.26 -11.41
CA THR A 144 -0.56 -2.79 -12.72
C THR A 144 -0.14 -1.70 -13.71
N SER A 145 -0.66 -0.48 -13.54
CA SER A 145 -0.28 0.70 -14.30
C SER A 145 -0.46 1.97 -13.48
N ARG A 146 0.35 2.98 -13.80
CA ARG A 146 0.32 4.31 -13.18
C ARG A 146 -0.87 5.13 -13.69
N GLY A 147 -1.26 6.15 -12.92
CA GLY A 147 -2.20 7.16 -13.39
C GLY A 147 -1.57 8.09 -14.43
N THR A 148 -2.31 8.49 -15.45
CA THR A 148 -1.78 9.31 -16.56
C THR A 148 -1.42 10.74 -16.17
N ASN A 149 -1.90 11.26 -15.04
CA ASN A 149 -1.60 12.60 -14.51
C ASN A 149 -1.47 12.56 -12.98
N ALA A 150 -0.81 11.51 -12.47
CA ALA A 150 -0.70 11.33 -11.03
C ALA A 150 0.12 12.45 -10.38
N ILE A 151 -0.35 12.94 -9.23
CA ILE A 151 0.42 13.88 -8.41
C ILE A 151 1.63 13.15 -7.84
N VAL A 152 2.82 13.70 -8.07
CA VAL A 152 4.07 13.22 -7.50
C VAL A 152 4.50 14.18 -6.40
N LEU A 153 4.66 13.63 -5.20
CA LEU A 153 5.10 14.33 -4.01
C LEU A 153 6.56 13.98 -3.74
N PHE A 154 7.34 14.98 -3.38
CA PHE A 154 8.70 14.80 -2.88
C PHE A 154 8.76 15.36 -1.47
N PHE A 155 9.28 14.55 -0.56
CA PHE A 155 9.68 14.98 0.76
C PHE A 155 11.18 14.78 0.94
N GLY A 156 11.86 15.80 1.42
CA GLY A 156 13.25 15.71 1.83
C GLY A 156 13.38 15.26 3.27
N ASN A 157 14.48 14.61 3.62
CA ASN A 157 14.85 14.38 5.02
C ASN A 157 15.15 15.71 5.70
N GLU A 158 14.65 15.89 6.93
CA GLU A 158 15.14 16.95 7.83
C GLU A 158 16.42 16.53 8.58
#